data_AF-A0A9R0T457-F1
#
_entry.id   AF-A0A9R0T457-F1
#
_cell.length_a   1.000
_cell.length_b   1.000
_cell.length_c   1.000
_cell.angle_alpha   90.00
_cell.angle_beta   90.00
_cell.angle_gamma   90.00
#
_symmetry.space_group_name_H-M   'P 1'
#
loop_
_entity.id
_entity.type
_entity.pdbx_description
1 polymer ?
#
loop_
_entity_poly.entity_id
_entity_poly.type
_entity_poly.pdbx_seq_one_letter_code
_entity_poly.pdbx_strand_id
1 'polypeptide(L)'
;MAASKLDRTPSIRERVEDTLHAHRNELVALLSKYVSKGKGILQPHRILDTLDEVQVSGGSAFAEGPFLDVLRSSQEAIVLPPFVAIAVRPRPGVWEYVRVNVHELNVEQLSVSEYLRFKEELVDGQHNDPYVLELDFEPFTALIPRPSRSSSIGNGVQFLNRHLSSILFRNRDCLEPLLDFLREHRHKGHVMMLNDRIQSVGRLQSVLTKAEEHLSKLPAETPYSQFANQFQEWGLEKGWGDTAEHVLEMIHLLLDILQAPDPSTLETFLGRIPMIFNVVIVSPHGYFGQANVLGMPDTGGQIVYILDQVRALEDEMVLRLKKQGLDVTPKILIV
;
A
#
# COMPACT_ATOMS: atom_id res chain seq x y z
N MET A 1 12.72 -32.75 -24.95
CA MET A 1 11.66 -31.77 -25.23
C MET A 1 12.16 -30.42 -24.74
N ALA A 2 12.40 -29.49 -25.66
CA ALA A 2 12.94 -28.17 -25.32
C ALA A 2 11.91 -27.40 -24.49
N ALA A 3 12.35 -26.82 -23.37
CA ALA A 3 11.55 -25.92 -22.57
C ALA A 3 11.09 -24.75 -23.46
N SER A 4 9.78 -24.52 -23.54
CA SER A 4 9.22 -23.32 -24.14
C SER A 4 9.76 -22.12 -23.37
N LYS A 5 10.66 -21.36 -23.99
CA LYS A 5 11.03 -20.03 -23.51
C LYS A 5 9.73 -19.25 -23.37
N LEU A 6 9.47 -18.70 -22.18
CA LEU A 6 8.41 -17.71 -22.04
C LEU A 6 8.77 -16.56 -22.99
N ASP A 7 8.01 -16.41 -24.07
CA ASP A 7 8.12 -15.24 -24.93
C ASP A 7 7.87 -14.00 -24.08
N ARG A 8 8.84 -13.08 -24.09
CA ARG A 8 8.67 -11.76 -23.47
C ARG A 8 7.40 -11.15 -24.06
N THR A 9 6.49 -10.69 -23.20
CA THR A 9 5.39 -9.85 -23.66
C THR A 9 6.00 -8.63 -24.34
N PRO A 10 5.71 -8.38 -25.63
CA PRO A 10 6.31 -7.26 -26.35
C PRO A 10 5.90 -5.94 -25.67
N SER A 11 6.85 -5.00 -25.61
CA SER A 11 6.60 -3.66 -25.08
C SER A 11 5.48 -2.97 -25.88
N ILE A 12 4.80 -1.97 -25.30
CA ILE A 12 3.76 -1.25 -26.05
C ILE A 12 4.35 -0.57 -27.28
N ARG A 13 5.59 -0.09 -27.21
CA ARG A 13 6.30 0.43 -28.37
C ARG A 13 6.36 -0.60 -29.50
N GLU A 14 6.87 -1.80 -29.23
CA GLU A 14 6.95 -2.90 -30.22
C GLU A 14 5.56 -3.24 -30.78
N ARG A 15 4.54 -3.33 -29.93
CA ARG A 15 3.16 -3.61 -30.37
C ARG A 15 2.59 -2.53 -31.29
N VAL A 16 2.90 -1.25 -31.01
CA VAL A 16 2.46 -0.12 -31.83
C VAL A 16 3.25 -0.09 -33.15
N GLU A 17 4.57 -0.32 -33.12
CA GLU A 17 5.42 -0.43 -34.31
C GLU A 17 4.97 -1.59 -35.22
N ASP A 18 4.76 -2.78 -34.67
CA ASP A 18 4.30 -3.98 -35.39
C ASP A 18 2.95 -3.72 -36.08
N THR A 19 2.04 -3.04 -35.40
CA THR A 19 0.73 -2.70 -35.97
C THR A 19 0.84 -1.60 -37.02
N LEU A 20 1.75 -0.65 -36.84
CA LEU A 20 2.03 0.37 -37.85
C LEU A 20 2.57 -0.26 -39.14
N HIS A 21 3.39 -1.31 -39.03
CA HIS A 21 3.86 -2.10 -40.16
C HIS A 21 2.75 -2.93 -40.82
N ALA A 22 1.88 -3.56 -40.02
CA ALA A 22 0.81 -4.43 -40.53
C ALA A 22 -0.40 -3.67 -41.12
N HIS A 23 -0.79 -2.54 -40.52
CA HIS A 23 -2.03 -1.81 -40.82
C HIS A 23 -1.78 -0.29 -41.02
N ARG A 24 -0.72 0.04 -41.76
CA ARG A 24 -0.23 1.41 -41.96
C ARG A 24 -1.32 2.42 -42.33
N ASN A 25 -2.10 2.13 -43.37
CA ASN A 25 -3.08 3.08 -43.91
C ASN A 25 -4.18 3.44 -42.91
N GLU A 26 -4.64 2.45 -42.15
CA GLU A 26 -5.73 2.63 -41.20
C GLU A 26 -5.26 3.37 -39.94
N LEU A 27 -4.03 3.08 -39.47
CA LEU A 27 -3.42 3.76 -38.34
C LEU A 27 -3.06 5.22 -38.69
N VAL A 28 -2.57 5.47 -39.91
CA VAL A 28 -2.39 6.83 -40.44
C VAL A 28 -3.73 7.57 -40.48
N ALA A 29 -4.80 6.94 -40.96
CA ALA A 29 -6.12 7.56 -41.03
C ALA A 29 -6.64 7.93 -39.63
N LEU A 30 -6.48 7.05 -38.65
CA LEU A 30 -6.84 7.29 -37.26
C LEU A 30 -6.05 8.44 -36.65
N LEU A 31 -4.72 8.39 -36.72
CA LEU A 31 -3.86 9.41 -36.12
C LEU A 31 -4.00 10.77 -36.83
N SER A 32 -4.16 10.77 -38.15
CA SER A 32 -4.43 12.00 -38.93
C SER A 32 -5.76 12.63 -38.51
N LYS A 33 -6.74 11.82 -38.14
CA LYS A 33 -8.02 12.30 -37.63
C LYS A 33 -7.94 12.86 -36.21
N TYR A 34 -7.03 12.35 -35.38
CA TYR A 34 -6.70 13.01 -34.11
C TYR A 34 -6.04 14.36 -34.34
N VAL A 35 -5.05 14.41 -35.22
CA VAL A 35 -4.32 15.65 -35.56
C VAL A 35 -5.23 16.69 -36.21
N SER A 36 -6.18 16.29 -37.05
CA SER A 36 -7.11 17.21 -37.72
C SER A 36 -8.11 17.88 -36.77
N LYS A 37 -8.37 17.27 -35.61
CA LYS A 37 -9.16 17.89 -34.52
C LYS A 37 -8.40 19.00 -33.79
N GLY A 38 -7.11 19.19 -34.09
CA GLY A 38 -6.26 20.24 -33.53
C GLY A 38 -5.54 19.81 -32.26
N LYS A 39 -4.80 20.75 -31.66
CA LYS A 39 -4.09 20.50 -30.41
C LYS A 39 -5.07 20.29 -29.25
N GLY A 40 -4.85 19.27 -28.42
CA GLY A 40 -5.74 19.00 -27.29
C GLY A 40 -5.50 17.66 -26.60
N ILE A 41 -6.35 17.38 -25.60
CA ILE A 41 -6.38 16.12 -24.85
C ILE A 41 -7.58 15.30 -25.31
N LEU A 42 -7.34 14.04 -25.65
CA LEU A 42 -8.34 13.05 -25.96
C LEU A 42 -8.55 12.12 -24.77
N GLN A 43 -9.79 12.10 -24.29
CA GLN A 43 -10.25 11.17 -23.25
C GLN A 43 -10.49 9.77 -23.84
N PRO A 44 -10.52 8.69 -23.03
CA PRO A 44 -10.65 7.30 -23.52
C PRO A 44 -11.82 7.09 -24.48
N HIS A 45 -12.99 7.63 -24.15
CA HIS A 45 -14.18 7.51 -24.99
C HIS A 45 -13.96 8.17 -26.36
N ARG A 46 -13.30 9.33 -26.43
CA ARG A 46 -13.00 10.02 -27.70
C ARG A 46 -11.98 9.29 -28.57
N ILE A 47 -11.02 8.60 -27.94
CA ILE A 47 -10.05 7.74 -28.63
C ILE A 47 -10.82 6.61 -29.34
N LEU A 48 -11.74 5.96 -28.62
CA LEU A 48 -12.53 4.85 -29.17
C LEU A 48 -13.58 5.33 -30.19
N ASP A 49 -14.29 6.43 -29.95
CA ASP A 49 -15.25 7.00 -30.91
C ASP A 49 -14.60 7.26 -32.27
N THR A 50 -13.38 7.80 -32.27
CA THR A 50 -12.67 8.11 -33.51
C THR A 50 -12.24 6.84 -34.26
N LEU A 51 -11.94 5.76 -33.53
CA LEU A 51 -11.68 4.45 -34.11
C LEU A 51 -12.92 3.90 -34.79
N ASP A 52 -14.07 3.93 -34.13
CA ASP A 52 -15.34 3.44 -34.69
C ASP A 52 -15.72 4.19 -35.97
N GLU A 53 -15.53 5.52 -36.00
CA GLU A 53 -15.77 6.33 -37.20
C GLU A 53 -14.84 5.93 -38.38
N VAL A 54 -13.59 5.54 -38.11
CA VAL A 54 -12.63 5.08 -39.14
C VAL A 54 -13.00 3.68 -39.64
N GLN A 55 -13.48 2.80 -38.76
CA GLN A 55 -13.94 1.46 -39.13
C GLN A 55 -15.18 1.50 -40.03
N VAL A 56 -16.16 2.35 -39.71
CA VAL A 56 -17.38 2.54 -40.52
C VAL A 56 -17.06 3.08 -41.92
N SER A 57 -15.97 3.85 -42.06
CA SER A 57 -15.57 4.48 -43.32
C SER A 57 -14.83 3.53 -44.29
N GLY A 58 -14.77 2.23 -44.00
CA GLY A 58 -14.24 1.19 -44.90
C GLY A 58 -12.98 0.44 -44.41
N GLY A 59 -12.57 0.63 -43.15
CA GLY A 59 -11.43 -0.09 -42.54
C GLY A 59 -11.90 -1.20 -41.62
N SER A 60 -12.14 -2.41 -42.13
CA SER A 60 -12.61 -3.55 -41.31
C SER A 60 -11.49 -4.29 -40.56
N ALA A 61 -10.23 -3.86 -40.64
CA ALA A 61 -9.09 -4.64 -40.15
C ALA A 61 -8.71 -4.40 -38.67
N PHE A 62 -9.33 -3.44 -37.99
CA PHE A 62 -9.11 -3.20 -36.55
C PHE A 62 -10.03 -3.99 -35.61
N ALA A 63 -10.86 -4.91 -36.13
CA ALA A 63 -11.83 -5.64 -35.30
C ALA A 63 -11.16 -6.47 -34.20
N GLU A 64 -9.99 -7.06 -34.47
CA GLU A 64 -9.21 -7.85 -33.51
C GLU A 64 -7.71 -7.70 -33.82
N GLY A 65 -6.98 -6.96 -32.98
CA GLY A 65 -5.55 -6.75 -33.18
C GLY A 65 -4.82 -6.15 -31.98
N PRO A 66 -3.49 -6.34 -31.86
CA PRO A 66 -2.72 -5.92 -30.70
C PRO A 66 -2.76 -4.42 -30.43
N PHE A 67 -3.02 -3.59 -31.44
CA PHE A 67 -3.19 -2.13 -31.29
C PHE A 67 -4.56 -1.73 -30.76
N LEU A 68 -5.62 -2.47 -31.08
CA LEU A 68 -6.93 -2.22 -30.47
C LEU A 68 -6.85 -2.36 -28.95
N ASP A 69 -6.10 -3.36 -28.47
CA ASP A 69 -5.85 -3.55 -27.04
C ASP A 69 -5.05 -2.39 -26.44
N VAL A 70 -4.10 -1.82 -27.19
CA VAL A 70 -3.37 -0.61 -26.78
C VAL A 70 -4.33 0.58 -26.65
N LEU A 71 -5.19 0.80 -27.66
CA LEU A 71 -6.19 1.88 -27.63
C LEU A 71 -7.22 1.68 -26.50
N ARG A 72 -7.71 0.46 -26.29
CA ARG A 72 -8.62 0.13 -25.17
C ARG A 72 -7.99 0.33 -23.81
N SER A 73 -6.68 0.11 -23.71
CA SER A 73 -5.91 0.32 -22.48
C SER A 73 -5.42 1.77 -22.33
N SER A 74 -5.62 2.62 -23.34
CA SER A 74 -5.19 4.02 -23.32
C SER A 74 -6.08 4.83 -22.38
N GLN A 75 -5.46 5.60 -21.48
CA GLN A 75 -6.17 6.43 -20.50
C GLN A 75 -6.33 7.87 -20.99
N GLU A 76 -5.41 8.34 -21.82
CA GLU A 76 -5.48 9.63 -22.49
C GLU A 76 -4.52 9.66 -23.66
N ALA A 77 -4.79 10.53 -24.63
CA ALA A 77 -3.85 10.86 -25.69
C ALA A 77 -3.73 12.38 -25.82
N ILE A 78 -2.51 12.87 -25.95
CA ILE A 78 -2.18 14.27 -26.13
C ILE A 78 -1.83 14.48 -27.60
N VAL A 79 -2.47 15.45 -28.23
CA VAL A 79 -2.25 15.79 -29.63
C VAL A 79 -1.54 17.14 -29.68
N LEU A 80 -0.29 17.13 -30.14
CA LEU A 80 0.47 18.33 -30.53
C LEU A 80 0.99 18.10 -31.94
N PRO A 81 0.28 18.58 -32.98
CA PRO A 81 0.63 18.30 -34.36
C PRO A 81 2.12 18.57 -34.65
N PRO A 82 2.86 17.61 -35.26
CA PRO A 82 2.39 16.36 -35.88
C PRO A 82 2.42 15.13 -34.95
N PHE A 83 2.61 15.31 -33.65
CA PHE A 83 2.77 14.24 -32.67
C PHE A 83 1.47 13.88 -31.95
N VAL A 84 1.31 12.59 -31.68
CA VAL A 84 0.28 12.04 -30.79
C VAL A 84 0.98 11.22 -29.70
N ALA A 85 0.94 11.69 -28.46
CA ALA A 85 1.49 10.97 -27.31
C ALA A 85 0.35 10.25 -26.56
N ILE A 86 0.50 8.97 -26.27
CA ILE A 86 -0.54 8.11 -25.71
C ILE A 86 -0.05 7.56 -24.37
N ALA A 87 -0.84 7.75 -23.31
CA ALA A 87 -0.63 7.12 -22.02
C ALA A 87 -1.42 5.82 -21.97
N VAL A 88 -0.72 4.70 -21.88
CA VAL A 88 -1.32 3.36 -21.93
C VAL A 88 -1.17 2.70 -20.57
N ARG A 89 -2.26 2.09 -20.11
CA ARG A 89 -2.33 1.40 -18.81
C ARG A 89 -2.75 -0.05 -19.02
N PRO A 90 -1.82 -0.96 -19.39
CA PRO A 90 -2.15 -2.37 -19.65
C PRO A 90 -2.77 -3.07 -18.45
N ARG A 91 -2.34 -2.72 -17.24
CA ARG A 91 -2.78 -3.32 -15.98
C ARG A 91 -2.75 -2.30 -14.85
N PRO A 92 -3.52 -2.51 -13.77
CA PRO A 92 -3.46 -1.62 -12.62
C PRO A 92 -2.05 -1.49 -12.03
N GLY A 93 -1.56 -0.25 -11.95
CA GLY A 93 -0.23 0.10 -11.44
C GLY A 93 0.90 0.05 -12.47
N VAL A 94 0.62 -0.29 -13.73
CA VAL A 94 1.62 -0.33 -14.81
C VAL A 94 1.24 0.67 -15.89
N TRP A 95 2.17 1.55 -16.23
CA TRP A 95 2.01 2.61 -17.23
C TRP A 95 3.14 2.56 -18.22
N GLU A 96 2.81 2.82 -19.48
CA GLU A 96 3.78 3.01 -20.55
C GLU A 96 3.31 4.20 -21.40
N TYR A 97 4.28 4.97 -21.88
CA TYR A 97 4.02 6.20 -22.64
C TYR A 97 4.69 6.06 -24.00
N VAL A 98 3.94 6.35 -25.06
CA VAL A 98 4.44 6.27 -26.43
C VAL A 98 4.06 7.52 -27.20
N ARG A 99 4.96 7.98 -28.06
CA ARG A 99 4.73 9.09 -28.98
C ARG A 99 4.79 8.60 -30.41
N VAL A 100 3.82 9.01 -31.21
CA VAL A 100 3.79 8.69 -32.65
C VAL A 100 3.85 9.99 -33.45
N ASN A 101 4.80 10.06 -34.39
CA ASN A 101 4.80 11.10 -35.41
C ASN A 101 3.88 10.67 -36.56
N VAL A 102 2.82 11.42 -36.83
CA VAL A 102 1.82 11.01 -37.84
C VAL A 102 2.34 11.08 -39.27
N HIS A 103 3.34 11.92 -39.55
CA HIS A 103 3.91 12.06 -40.89
C HIS A 103 4.99 11.02 -41.18
N GLU A 104 5.93 10.87 -40.25
CA GLU A 104 7.07 9.95 -40.39
C GLU A 104 6.71 8.52 -39.98
N LEU A 105 5.63 8.35 -39.21
CA LEU A 105 5.17 7.08 -38.65
C LEU A 105 6.21 6.39 -37.77
N ASN A 106 7.03 7.22 -37.10
CA ASN A 106 7.95 6.77 -36.07
C ASN A 106 7.22 6.68 -34.71
N VAL A 107 7.55 5.65 -33.95
CA VAL A 107 7.02 5.39 -32.60
C VAL A 107 8.17 5.44 -31.61
N GLU A 108 8.05 6.31 -30.62
CA GLU A 108 9.06 6.49 -29.58
C GLU A 108 8.46 6.16 -28.23
N GLN A 109 9.19 5.43 -27.40
CA GLN A 109 8.83 5.25 -26.01
C GLN A 109 9.26 6.49 -25.22
N LEU A 110 8.36 7.03 -24.41
CA LEU A 110 8.62 8.16 -23.55
C LEU A 110 8.81 7.71 -22.10
N SER A 111 9.69 8.41 -21.39
CA SER A 111 9.70 8.44 -19.92
C SER A 111 8.52 9.24 -19.38
N VAL A 112 8.29 9.14 -18.05
CA VAL A 112 7.25 9.92 -17.36
C VAL A 112 7.50 11.42 -17.53
N SER A 113 8.74 11.89 -17.29
CA SER A 113 9.09 13.31 -17.41
C SER A 113 8.92 13.83 -18.84
N GLU A 114 9.28 13.06 -19.87
CA GLU A 114 9.06 13.45 -21.27
C GLU A 114 7.57 13.53 -21.63
N TYR A 115 6.76 12.59 -21.13
CA TYR A 115 5.30 12.63 -21.35
C TYR A 115 4.65 13.81 -20.65
N LEU A 116 5.04 14.12 -19.42
CA LEU A 116 4.54 15.28 -18.68
C LEU A 116 4.95 16.61 -19.33
N ARG A 117 6.19 16.73 -19.80
CA ARG A 117 6.63 17.88 -20.59
C ARG A 117 5.75 18.11 -21.81
N PHE A 118 5.36 17.03 -22.49
CA PHE A 118 4.44 17.12 -23.63
C PHE A 118 3.03 17.62 -23.24
N LYS A 119 2.57 17.36 -22.00
CA LYS A 119 1.33 17.93 -21.47
C LYS A 119 1.47 19.41 -21.11
N GLU A 120 2.62 19.81 -20.58
CA GLU A 120 2.93 21.22 -20.27
C GLU A 120 2.98 22.05 -21.56
N GLU A 121 3.65 21.55 -22.61
CA GLU A 121 3.73 22.21 -23.92
C GLU A 121 2.36 22.47 -24.56
N LEU A 122 1.35 21.64 -24.24
CA LEU A 122 0.00 21.85 -24.74
C LEU A 122 -0.64 23.13 -24.21
N VAL A 123 -0.36 23.48 -22.95
CA VAL A 123 -0.93 24.64 -22.26
C VAL A 123 -0.06 25.87 -22.48
N ASP A 124 1.23 25.76 -22.16
CA ASP A 124 2.15 26.89 -22.07
C ASP A 124 2.95 27.13 -23.36
N GLY A 125 2.85 26.20 -24.32
CA GLY A 125 3.70 26.20 -25.52
C GLY A 125 5.10 25.70 -25.22
N GLN A 126 6.02 25.88 -26.17
CA GLN A 126 7.41 25.44 -25.97
C GLN A 126 8.07 26.29 -24.89
N HIS A 127 8.31 25.66 -23.73
CA HIS A 127 9.00 26.27 -22.60
C HIS A 127 10.16 25.36 -22.18
N ASN A 128 11.39 25.80 -22.44
CA ASN A 128 12.61 25.06 -22.09
C ASN A 128 13.30 25.73 -20.89
N ASP A 129 12.70 25.60 -19.71
CA ASP A 129 13.43 25.86 -18.46
C ASP A 129 14.11 24.55 -17.99
N PRO A 130 15.44 24.48 -17.96
CA PRO A 130 16.14 23.28 -17.50
C PRO A 130 16.05 23.04 -15.99
N TYR A 131 15.45 23.96 -15.21
CA TYR A 131 15.38 23.90 -13.74
C TYR A 131 13.95 23.75 -13.19
N VAL A 132 13.01 23.26 -14.00
CA VAL A 132 11.68 22.89 -13.51
C VAL A 132 11.80 21.86 -12.39
N LEU A 133 11.08 22.09 -11.28
CA LEU A 133 11.10 21.19 -10.13
C LEU A 133 10.37 19.88 -10.47
N GLU A 134 11.12 18.79 -10.55
CA GLU A 134 10.57 17.44 -10.64
C GLU A 134 10.49 16.79 -9.24
N LEU A 135 9.28 16.39 -8.85
CA LEU A 135 9.05 15.68 -7.58
C LEU A 135 9.17 14.17 -7.79
N ASP A 136 10.33 13.60 -7.49
CA ASP A 136 10.59 12.15 -7.55
C ASP A 136 10.72 11.52 -6.15
N PHE A 137 9.78 10.65 -5.81
CA PHE A 137 9.75 9.89 -4.55
C PHE A 137 10.28 8.45 -4.69
N GLU A 138 10.59 7.98 -5.89
CA GLU A 138 11.05 6.62 -6.13
C GLU A 138 12.36 6.30 -5.37
N PRO A 139 13.40 7.15 -5.38
CA PRO A 139 14.64 6.90 -4.65
C PRO A 139 14.46 6.77 -3.13
N PHE A 140 13.47 7.48 -2.57
CA PHE A 140 13.23 7.53 -1.11
C PHE A 140 12.54 6.28 -0.56
N THR A 141 12.05 5.39 -1.42
CA THR A 141 11.28 4.19 -1.02
C THR A 141 11.96 2.88 -1.41
N ALA A 142 13.19 2.93 -1.93
CA ALA A 142 13.93 1.77 -2.42
C ALA A 142 14.26 0.71 -1.35
N LEU A 143 14.25 1.09 -0.07
CA LEU A 143 14.56 0.19 1.05
C LEU A 143 13.46 -0.84 1.34
N ILE A 144 12.23 -0.58 0.89
CA ILE A 144 11.09 -1.48 1.10
C ILE A 144 10.81 -2.19 -0.23
N PRO A 145 10.88 -3.53 -0.29
CA PRO A 145 10.57 -4.24 -1.52
C PRO A 145 9.12 -3.98 -1.95
N ARG A 146 8.89 -3.79 -3.26
CA ARG A 146 7.56 -3.51 -3.79
C ARG A 146 6.92 -4.77 -4.37
N PRO A 147 5.65 -5.08 -4.05
CA PRO A 147 4.95 -6.18 -4.70
C PRO A 147 4.72 -5.84 -6.18
N SER A 148 5.04 -6.79 -7.08
CA SER A 148 4.91 -6.62 -8.53
C SER A 148 3.56 -7.07 -9.10
N ARG A 149 2.73 -7.74 -8.30
CA ARG A 149 1.42 -8.26 -8.73
C ARG A 149 0.33 -7.25 -8.38
N SER A 150 -0.50 -6.87 -9.37
CA SER A 150 -1.65 -5.98 -9.15
C SER A 150 -2.65 -6.50 -8.11
N SER A 151 -2.74 -7.83 -7.92
CA SER A 151 -3.57 -8.45 -6.88
C SER A 151 -3.12 -8.14 -5.45
N SER A 152 -1.89 -7.67 -5.26
CA SER A 152 -1.35 -7.30 -3.95
C SER A 152 -1.66 -5.85 -3.56
N ILE A 153 -2.23 -5.05 -4.48
CA ILE A 153 -2.62 -3.66 -4.19
C ILE A 153 -3.69 -3.67 -3.08
N GLY A 154 -3.49 -2.84 -2.05
CA GLY A 154 -4.34 -2.81 -0.86
C GLY A 154 -3.95 -3.80 0.24
N ASN A 155 -3.05 -4.75 -0.02
CA ASN A 155 -2.64 -5.79 0.94
C ASN A 155 -1.20 -5.57 1.46
N GLY A 156 -0.82 -4.31 1.70
CA GLY A 156 0.55 -3.93 2.06
C GLY A 156 1.05 -4.56 3.36
N VAL A 157 0.19 -4.63 4.39
CA VAL A 157 0.53 -5.22 5.69
C VAL A 157 0.91 -6.71 5.57
N GLN A 158 0.18 -7.48 4.76
CA GLN A 158 0.47 -8.89 4.53
C GLN A 158 1.81 -9.10 3.80
N PHE A 159 2.20 -8.16 2.94
CA PHE A 159 3.50 -8.19 2.28
C PHE A 159 4.61 -7.81 3.26
N LEU A 160 4.40 -6.78 4.08
CA LEU A 160 5.33 -6.35 5.11
C LEU A 160 5.55 -7.45 6.16
N ASN A 161 4.50 -8.12 6.63
CA ASN A 161 4.60 -9.23 7.59
C ASN A 161 5.44 -10.39 7.02
N ARG A 162 5.24 -10.74 5.74
CA ARG A 162 6.08 -11.72 5.03
C ARG A 162 7.54 -11.29 4.93
N HIS A 163 7.77 -10.01 4.66
CA HIS A 163 9.12 -9.47 4.56
C HIS A 163 9.82 -9.45 5.93
N LEU A 164 9.16 -8.95 6.98
CA LEU A 164 9.67 -8.91 8.35
C LEU A 164 9.95 -10.32 8.87
N SER A 165 9.01 -11.26 8.73
CA SER A 165 9.22 -12.67 9.11
C SER A 165 10.45 -13.27 8.41
N SER A 166 10.62 -13.01 7.10
CA SER A 166 11.82 -13.46 6.38
C SER A 166 13.12 -12.80 6.87
N ILE A 167 13.10 -11.56 7.38
CA ILE A 167 14.28 -10.89 7.93
C ILE A 167 14.61 -11.47 9.30
N LEU A 168 13.61 -11.58 10.18
CA LEU A 168 13.74 -12.13 11.53
C LEU A 168 14.26 -13.57 11.51
N PHE A 169 13.86 -14.37 10.51
CA PHE A 169 14.35 -15.74 10.36
C PHE A 169 15.84 -15.83 9.99
N ARG A 170 16.40 -14.83 9.30
CA ARG A 170 17.75 -14.91 8.72
C ARG A 170 18.88 -14.63 9.71
N ASN A 171 18.67 -13.76 10.69
CA ASN A 171 19.71 -13.41 11.66
C ASN A 171 19.12 -13.16 13.06
N ARG A 172 19.77 -13.71 14.09
CA ARG A 172 19.40 -13.49 15.50
C ARG A 172 19.52 -12.03 15.91
N ASP A 173 20.47 -11.28 15.33
CA ASP A 173 20.63 -9.84 15.61
C ASP A 173 19.38 -9.04 15.18
N CYS A 174 18.58 -9.56 14.23
CA CYS A 174 17.34 -8.92 13.80
C CYS A 174 16.21 -8.98 14.84
N LEU A 175 16.36 -9.76 15.92
CA LEU A 175 15.41 -9.83 17.03
C LEU A 175 15.67 -8.78 18.11
N GLU A 176 16.86 -8.17 18.15
CA GLU A 176 17.19 -7.12 19.12
C GLU A 176 16.23 -5.91 19.03
N PRO A 177 15.85 -5.40 17.83
CA PRO A 177 14.84 -4.34 17.73
C PRO A 177 13.49 -4.70 18.34
N LEU A 178 13.08 -5.99 18.29
CA LEU A 178 11.84 -6.44 18.91
C LEU A 178 11.96 -6.46 20.44
N LEU A 179 13.11 -6.91 20.96
CA LEU A 179 13.40 -6.86 22.39
C LEU A 179 13.41 -5.42 22.91
N ASP A 180 14.14 -4.54 22.22
CA ASP A 180 14.23 -3.13 22.56
C ASP A 180 12.86 -2.46 22.51
N PHE A 181 12.07 -2.73 21.47
CA PHE A 181 10.69 -2.26 21.36
C PHE A 181 9.84 -2.65 22.58
N LEU A 182 9.89 -3.92 22.99
CA LEU A 182 9.13 -4.41 24.15
C LEU A 182 9.65 -3.83 25.48
N ARG A 183 10.95 -3.57 25.62
CA ARG A 183 11.57 -3.03 26.83
C ARG A 183 11.34 -1.52 26.99
N GLU A 184 11.35 -0.78 25.88
CA GLU A 184 11.09 0.65 25.87
C GLU A 184 9.60 0.99 25.99
N HIS A 185 8.72 0.00 25.82
CA HIS A 185 7.28 0.20 25.82
C HIS A 185 6.74 0.70 27.16
N ARG A 186 6.27 1.95 27.18
CA ARG A 186 5.79 2.65 28.38
C ARG A 186 4.54 3.45 28.07
N HIS A 187 3.63 3.52 29.04
CA HIS A 187 2.44 4.38 28.95
C HIS A 187 2.26 5.14 30.26
N LYS A 188 2.16 6.48 30.17
CA LYS A 188 2.09 7.39 31.34
C LYS A 188 3.14 7.07 32.42
N GLY A 189 4.39 6.81 31.98
CA GLY A 189 5.52 6.48 32.87
C GLY A 189 5.56 5.05 33.42
N HIS A 190 4.52 4.24 33.20
CA HIS A 190 4.49 2.84 33.64
C HIS A 190 5.11 1.94 32.56
N VAL A 191 6.03 1.06 32.97
CA VAL A 191 6.64 0.05 32.11
C VAL A 191 5.62 -1.03 31.79
N MET A 192 5.63 -1.49 30.54
CA MET A 192 4.80 -2.60 30.07
C MET A 192 5.69 -3.65 29.43
N MET A 193 5.16 -4.87 29.28
CA MET A 193 5.80 -6.00 28.62
C MET A 193 7.08 -6.46 29.33
N LEU A 194 8.22 -5.81 29.10
CA LEU A 194 9.53 -6.20 29.62
C LEU A 194 10.16 -5.04 30.40
N ASN A 195 10.82 -5.33 31.52
CA ASN A 195 11.64 -4.36 32.25
C ASN A 195 13.15 -4.57 32.01
N ASP A 196 13.96 -3.72 32.64
CA ASP A 196 15.42 -3.64 32.44
C ASP A 196 16.20 -4.89 32.87
N ARG A 197 15.55 -5.89 33.50
CA ARG A 197 16.15 -7.18 33.84
C ARG A 197 16.40 -8.06 32.61
N ILE A 198 15.77 -7.77 31.48
CA ILE A 198 15.88 -8.54 30.24
C ILE A 198 16.69 -7.73 29.23
N GLN A 199 18.00 -8.05 29.13
CA GLN A 199 18.98 -7.30 28.34
C GLN A 199 19.43 -8.01 27.05
N SER A 200 18.97 -9.24 26.82
CA SER A 200 19.33 -10.00 25.62
C SER A 200 18.23 -10.96 25.22
N VAL A 201 18.20 -11.32 23.93
CA VAL A 201 17.24 -12.29 23.38
C VAL A 201 17.35 -13.65 24.08
N GLY A 202 18.56 -14.09 24.44
CA GLY A 202 18.76 -15.34 25.18
C GLY A 202 18.16 -15.32 26.60
N ARG A 203 18.25 -14.17 27.29
CA ARG A 203 17.61 -13.99 28.60
C ARG A 203 16.08 -13.95 28.46
N LEU A 204 15.56 -13.27 27.44
CA LEU A 204 14.14 -13.22 27.13
C LEU A 204 13.59 -14.64 26.93
N GLN A 205 14.20 -15.43 26.05
CA GLN A 205 13.78 -16.81 25.79
C GLN A 205 13.75 -17.65 27.07
N SER A 206 14.79 -17.55 27.90
CA SER A 206 14.87 -18.29 29.17
C SER A 206 13.77 -17.89 30.17
N VAL A 207 13.43 -16.60 30.23
CA VAL A 207 12.36 -16.09 31.10
C VAL A 207 10.99 -16.53 30.60
N LEU A 208 10.76 -16.50 29.28
CA LEU A 208 9.51 -16.92 28.66
C LEU A 208 9.24 -18.42 28.88
N THR A 209 10.22 -19.30 28.68
CA THR A 209 10.08 -20.74 28.97
C THR A 209 9.78 -20.99 30.45
N LYS A 210 10.43 -20.25 31.36
CA LYS A 210 10.14 -20.34 32.79
C LYS A 210 8.72 -19.89 33.13
N ALA A 211 8.24 -18.84 32.47
CA ALA A 211 6.89 -18.33 32.65
C ALA A 211 5.83 -19.32 32.11
N GLU A 212 6.07 -19.93 30.95
CA GLU A 212 5.26 -21.00 30.37
C GLU A 212 5.10 -22.20 31.34
N GLU A 213 6.22 -22.71 31.88
CA GLU A 213 6.22 -23.81 32.87
C GLU A 213 5.50 -23.46 34.18
N HIS A 214 5.43 -22.18 34.53
CA HIS A 214 4.72 -21.72 35.71
C HIS A 214 3.22 -21.59 35.45
N LEU A 215 2.85 -20.93 34.35
CA LEU A 215 1.44 -20.71 33.97
C LEU A 215 0.71 -22.00 33.66
N SER A 216 1.37 -22.98 33.04
CA SER A 216 0.80 -24.31 32.76
C SER A 216 0.35 -25.08 34.00
N LYS A 217 0.78 -24.67 35.21
CA LYS A 217 0.38 -25.27 36.50
C LYS A 217 -0.80 -24.52 37.13
N LEU A 218 -1.15 -23.34 36.64
CA LEU A 218 -2.24 -22.52 37.15
C LEU A 218 -3.55 -22.83 36.41
N PRO A 219 -4.72 -22.65 37.04
CA PRO A 219 -6.00 -22.62 36.33
C PRO A 219 -6.03 -21.51 35.26
N ALA A 220 -6.65 -21.78 34.10
CA ALA A 220 -6.74 -20.85 32.96
C ALA A 220 -7.26 -19.45 33.35
N GLU A 221 -8.31 -19.41 34.16
CA GLU A 221 -8.98 -18.18 34.61
C GLU A 221 -8.27 -17.44 35.75
N THR A 222 -7.06 -17.86 36.12
CA THR A 222 -6.30 -17.21 37.20
C THR A 222 -5.99 -15.76 36.80
N PRO A 223 -6.44 -14.74 37.55
CA PRO A 223 -6.17 -13.34 37.21
C PRO A 223 -4.68 -12.99 37.31
N TYR A 224 -4.19 -12.13 36.41
CA TYR A 224 -2.81 -11.67 36.36
C TYR A 224 -2.29 -11.16 37.72
N SER A 225 -3.15 -10.50 38.50
CA SER A 225 -2.80 -9.97 39.83
C SER A 225 -2.26 -11.02 40.81
N GLN A 226 -2.62 -12.31 40.63
CA GLN A 226 -2.17 -13.38 41.54
C GLN A 226 -0.71 -13.79 41.32
N PHE A 227 -0.18 -13.62 40.10
CA PHE A 227 1.19 -13.99 39.74
C PHE A 227 2.06 -12.80 39.27
N ALA A 228 1.51 -11.58 39.31
CA ALA A 228 2.18 -10.35 38.88
C ALA A 228 3.55 -10.11 39.53
N ASN A 229 3.65 -10.29 40.86
CA ASN A 229 4.90 -10.06 41.60
C ASN A 229 6.02 -10.99 41.11
N GLN A 230 5.70 -12.26 40.90
CA GLN A 230 6.65 -13.25 40.42
C GLN A 230 7.09 -12.96 38.96
N PHE A 231 6.17 -12.51 38.12
CA PHE A 231 6.46 -12.08 36.75
C PHE A 231 7.40 -10.88 36.73
N GLN A 232 7.13 -9.89 37.58
CA GLN A 232 7.95 -8.69 37.68
C GLN A 232 9.39 -9.01 38.13
N GLU A 233 9.56 -9.96 39.06
CA GLU A 233 10.88 -10.45 39.48
C GLU A 233 11.69 -11.06 38.32
N TRP A 234 11.01 -11.72 37.38
CA TRP A 234 11.63 -12.31 36.19
C TRP A 234 11.89 -11.29 35.08
N GLY A 235 11.21 -10.16 35.14
CA GLY A 235 11.33 -9.07 34.19
C GLY A 235 10.13 -8.86 33.28
N LEU A 236 9.00 -9.53 33.57
CA LEU A 236 7.76 -9.41 32.82
C LEU A 236 6.80 -8.46 33.55
N GLU A 237 6.45 -7.35 32.90
CA GLU A 237 5.52 -6.35 33.42
C GLU A 237 4.08 -6.62 32.92
N LYS A 238 3.12 -5.73 33.19
CA LYS A 238 1.74 -5.85 32.71
C LYS A 238 1.65 -5.72 31.18
N GLY A 239 0.54 -6.20 30.60
CA GLY A 239 0.25 -6.07 29.16
C GLY A 239 0.30 -7.37 28.36
N TRP A 240 0.50 -8.52 29.03
CA TRP A 240 0.49 -9.85 28.39
C TRP A 240 -0.88 -10.51 28.32
N GLY A 241 -1.80 -10.12 29.20
CA GLY A 241 -3.10 -10.75 29.36
C GLY A 241 -3.73 -10.41 30.71
N ASP A 242 -5.05 -10.53 30.82
CA ASP A 242 -5.80 -10.41 32.07
C ASP A 242 -5.85 -11.72 32.88
N THR A 243 -5.83 -12.87 32.20
CA THR A 243 -5.83 -14.22 32.80
C THR A 243 -4.56 -15.01 32.45
N ALA A 244 -4.29 -16.10 33.19
CA ALA A 244 -3.17 -17.00 32.93
C ALA A 244 -3.21 -17.59 31.52
N GLU A 245 -4.41 -17.90 31.00
CA GLU A 245 -4.59 -18.38 29.62
C GLU A 245 -4.15 -17.36 28.59
N HIS A 246 -4.66 -16.12 28.64
CA HIS A 246 -4.29 -15.09 27.68
C HIS A 246 -2.80 -14.73 27.73
N VAL A 247 -2.22 -14.68 28.94
CA VAL A 247 -0.78 -14.47 29.11
C VAL A 247 0.01 -15.62 28.46
N LEU A 248 -0.42 -16.86 28.66
CA LEU A 248 0.24 -18.04 28.09
C LEU A 248 0.18 -18.04 26.57
N GLU A 249 -0.98 -17.71 25.97
CA GLU A 249 -1.10 -17.54 24.52
C GLU A 249 -0.10 -16.51 23.98
N MET A 250 0.02 -15.36 24.66
CA MET A 250 0.91 -14.28 24.24
C MET A 250 2.39 -14.66 24.36
N ILE A 251 2.74 -15.43 25.40
CA ILE A 251 4.08 -16.01 25.58
C ILE A 251 4.39 -17.02 24.47
N HIS A 252 3.46 -17.91 24.12
CA HIS A 252 3.66 -18.87 23.03
C HIS A 252 3.90 -18.17 21.69
N LEU A 253 3.10 -17.14 21.36
CA LEU A 253 3.31 -16.36 20.14
C LEU A 253 4.72 -15.76 20.07
N LEU A 254 5.23 -15.22 21.18
CA LEU A 254 6.57 -14.66 21.22
C LEU A 254 7.65 -15.75 21.13
N LEU A 255 7.49 -16.88 21.84
CA LEU A 255 8.39 -18.02 21.73
C LEU A 255 8.47 -18.54 20.29
N ASP A 256 7.34 -18.67 19.62
CA ASP A 256 7.25 -19.08 18.21
C ASP A 256 7.99 -18.10 17.30
N ILE A 257 7.83 -16.78 17.51
CA ILE A 257 8.58 -15.75 16.78
C ILE A 257 10.09 -15.84 17.03
N LEU A 258 10.52 -16.16 18.26
CA LEU A 258 11.93 -16.31 18.60
C LEU A 258 12.54 -17.59 18.02
N GLN A 259 11.76 -18.65 17.83
CA GLN A 259 12.22 -19.92 17.24
C GLN A 259 12.15 -19.94 15.72
N ALA A 260 10.97 -19.66 15.17
CA ALA A 260 10.62 -19.80 13.76
C ALA A 260 9.54 -18.77 13.37
N PRO A 261 9.92 -17.50 13.13
CA PRO A 261 8.96 -16.44 12.87
C PRO A 261 8.22 -16.65 11.55
N ASP A 262 6.89 -16.73 11.61
CA ASP A 262 5.99 -16.72 10.47
C ASP A 262 5.12 -15.44 10.42
N PRO A 263 4.56 -15.08 9.25
CA PRO A 263 3.83 -13.83 9.08
C PRO A 263 2.56 -13.73 9.93
N SER A 264 1.82 -14.83 10.11
CA SER A 264 0.56 -14.85 10.87
C SER A 264 0.79 -14.69 12.36
N THR A 265 1.79 -15.37 12.91
CA THR A 265 2.16 -15.26 14.33
C THR A 265 2.70 -13.87 14.63
N LEU A 266 3.54 -13.30 13.76
CA LEU A 266 4.04 -11.93 13.91
C LEU A 266 2.91 -10.90 13.89
N GLU A 267 1.97 -11.01 12.95
CA GLU A 267 0.80 -10.13 12.86
C GLU A 267 -0.07 -10.22 14.12
N THR A 268 -0.32 -11.44 14.59
CA THR A 268 -1.15 -11.70 15.77
C THR A 268 -0.49 -11.15 17.03
N PHE A 269 0.81 -11.40 17.20
CA PHE A 269 1.58 -10.90 18.33
C PHE A 269 1.59 -9.37 18.34
N LEU A 270 2.09 -8.73 17.28
CA LEU A 270 2.16 -7.26 17.20
C LEU A 270 0.79 -6.61 17.33
N GLY A 271 -0.27 -7.22 16.78
CA GLY A 271 -1.63 -6.73 16.91
C GLY A 271 -2.23 -6.83 18.32
N ARG A 272 -1.71 -7.74 19.16
CA ARG A 272 -2.14 -7.94 20.55
C ARG A 272 -1.40 -7.04 21.54
N ILE A 273 -0.21 -6.55 21.20
CA ILE A 273 0.56 -5.64 22.08
C ILE A 273 -0.27 -4.38 22.35
N PRO A 274 -0.45 -3.98 23.62
CA PRO A 274 -1.24 -2.81 23.97
C PRO A 274 -0.49 -1.52 23.60
N MET A 275 -0.67 -1.03 22.37
CA MET A 275 0.01 0.18 21.87
C MET A 275 -0.89 1.41 21.78
N ILE A 276 -2.16 1.22 21.46
CA ILE A 276 -3.07 2.30 21.08
C ILE A 276 -3.90 2.72 22.28
N PHE A 277 -3.51 3.82 22.94
CA PHE A 277 -4.22 4.39 24.09
C PHE A 277 -4.86 5.74 23.79
N ASN A 278 -4.15 6.59 23.05
CA ASN A 278 -4.61 7.91 22.66
C ASN A 278 -4.59 8.01 21.13
N VAL A 279 -5.70 8.41 20.53
CA VAL A 279 -5.86 8.55 19.08
C VAL A 279 -6.23 9.99 18.75
N VAL A 280 -5.57 10.56 17.76
CA VAL A 280 -5.90 11.88 17.20
C VAL A 280 -6.35 11.68 15.75
N ILE A 281 -7.54 12.16 15.42
CA ILE A 281 -8.12 12.17 14.07
C ILE A 281 -8.22 13.63 13.63
N VAL A 282 -7.78 13.93 12.42
CA VAL A 282 -7.71 15.31 11.91
C VAL A 282 -8.71 15.49 10.78
N SER A 283 -9.65 16.43 10.95
CA SER A 283 -10.70 16.76 9.97
C SER A 283 -10.96 18.28 9.96
N PRO A 284 -10.04 19.08 9.38
CA PRO A 284 -10.01 20.53 9.58
C PRO A 284 -11.07 21.32 8.80
N HIS A 285 -11.66 20.74 7.75
CA HIS A 285 -12.62 21.42 6.88
C HIS A 285 -14.06 21.01 7.19
N GLY A 286 -15.01 21.82 6.72
CA GLY A 286 -16.43 21.57 6.91
C GLY A 286 -16.92 21.88 8.33
N TYR A 287 -18.22 21.71 8.54
CA TYR A 287 -18.86 21.92 9.84
C TYR A 287 -18.91 20.60 10.60
N PHE A 288 -17.89 20.33 11.43
CA PHE A 288 -17.84 19.09 12.20
C PHE A 288 -18.81 19.14 13.40
N GLY A 289 -19.88 18.34 13.36
CA GLY A 289 -20.90 18.29 14.41
C GLY A 289 -21.71 17.01 14.40
N GLN A 290 -22.33 16.68 15.55
CA GLN A 290 -23.12 15.46 15.72
C GLN A 290 -24.58 15.62 15.23
N ALA A 291 -25.06 16.84 15.09
CA ALA A 291 -26.41 17.16 14.63
C ALA A 291 -26.43 18.50 13.91
N ASN A 292 -27.43 18.70 13.04
CA ASN A 292 -27.69 19.97 12.34
C ASN A 292 -26.55 20.50 11.45
N VAL A 293 -25.58 19.66 11.06
CA VAL A 293 -24.50 20.04 10.16
C VAL A 293 -24.60 19.39 8.78
N LEU A 294 -25.30 18.25 8.66
CA LEU A 294 -25.42 17.51 7.41
C LEU A 294 -26.12 18.37 6.33
N GLY A 295 -25.46 18.52 5.18
CA GLY A 295 -25.93 19.35 4.07
C GLY A 295 -25.40 20.79 4.06
N MET A 296 -24.62 21.19 5.07
CA MET A 296 -23.84 22.43 5.02
C MET A 296 -22.67 22.32 4.02
N PRO A 297 -22.09 23.45 3.58
CA PRO A 297 -20.91 23.43 2.71
C PRO A 297 -19.80 22.55 3.29
N ASP A 298 -19.16 21.77 2.41
CA ASP A 298 -18.07 20.85 2.73
C ASP A 298 -18.39 19.81 3.82
N THR A 299 -19.68 19.57 4.06
CA THR A 299 -20.18 18.72 5.14
C THR A 299 -21.04 17.58 4.60
N GLY A 300 -20.49 16.37 4.65
CA GLY A 300 -21.17 15.19 4.11
C GLY A 300 -20.70 13.87 4.73
N GLY A 301 -20.52 12.86 3.88
CA GLY A 301 -20.24 11.48 4.31
C GLY A 301 -18.98 11.32 5.18
N GLN A 302 -17.99 12.21 5.05
CA GLN A 302 -16.78 12.20 5.88
C GLN A 302 -17.09 12.32 7.38
N ILE A 303 -18.03 13.19 7.78
CA ILE A 303 -18.37 13.37 9.20
C ILE A 303 -19.02 12.11 9.75
N VAL A 304 -20.01 11.58 9.01
CA VAL A 304 -20.72 10.35 9.40
C VAL A 304 -19.71 9.20 9.53
N TYR A 305 -18.80 9.07 8.56
CA TYR A 305 -17.73 8.08 8.60
C TYR A 305 -16.86 8.20 9.85
N ILE A 306 -16.37 9.40 10.18
CA ILE A 306 -15.51 9.60 11.36
C ILE A 306 -16.29 9.33 12.65
N LEU A 307 -17.53 9.82 12.78
CA LEU A 307 -18.34 9.62 13.98
C LEU A 307 -18.67 8.14 14.24
N ASP A 308 -18.93 7.36 13.20
CA ASP A 308 -19.14 5.92 13.35
C ASP A 308 -17.82 5.17 13.59
N GLN A 309 -16.74 5.60 12.93
CA GLN A 309 -15.39 5.05 13.13
C GLN A 309 -14.94 5.18 14.60
N VAL A 310 -15.10 6.35 15.22
CA VAL A 310 -14.60 6.57 16.59
C VAL A 310 -15.33 5.73 17.62
N ARG A 311 -16.64 5.47 17.45
CA ARG A 311 -17.40 4.59 18.35
C ARG A 311 -16.88 3.16 18.26
N ALA A 312 -16.79 2.62 17.05
CA ALA A 312 -16.27 1.27 16.84
C ALA A 312 -14.81 1.11 17.29
N LEU A 313 -13.99 2.15 17.08
CA LEU A 313 -12.60 2.17 17.50
C LEU A 313 -12.47 2.22 19.03
N GLU A 314 -13.27 3.04 19.71
CA GLU A 314 -13.30 3.10 21.17
C GLU A 314 -13.66 1.75 21.80
N ASP A 315 -14.71 1.08 21.30
CA ASP A 315 -15.13 -0.24 21.78
C ASP A 315 -14.00 -1.28 21.64
N GLU A 316 -13.33 -1.31 20.48
CA GLU A 316 -12.20 -2.23 20.23
C GLU A 316 -10.99 -1.89 21.10
N MET A 317 -10.70 -0.60 21.30
CA MET A 317 -9.62 -0.16 22.20
C MET A 317 -9.87 -0.62 23.64
N VAL A 318 -11.09 -0.39 24.17
CA VAL A 318 -11.48 -0.83 25.52
C VAL A 318 -11.36 -2.35 25.65
N LEU A 319 -11.87 -3.09 24.66
CA LEU A 319 -11.81 -4.55 24.66
C LEU A 319 -10.37 -5.06 24.69
N ARG A 320 -9.48 -4.53 23.85
CA ARG A 320 -8.07 -4.95 23.79
C ARG A 320 -7.33 -4.62 25.07
N LEU A 321 -7.48 -3.42 25.60
CA LEU A 321 -6.82 -3.01 26.84
C LEU A 321 -7.23 -3.90 28.01
N LYS A 322 -8.53 -4.20 28.11
CA LYS A 322 -9.06 -5.12 29.13
C LYS A 322 -8.46 -6.52 28.97
N LYS A 323 -8.46 -7.09 27.76
CA LYS A 323 -7.88 -8.41 27.50
C LYS A 323 -6.39 -8.49 27.83
N GLN A 324 -5.66 -7.38 27.76
CA GLN A 324 -4.24 -7.31 28.14
C GLN A 324 -4.02 -7.02 29.64
N GLY A 325 -5.07 -7.05 30.46
CA GLY A 325 -4.99 -6.82 31.90
C GLY A 325 -4.70 -5.37 32.28
N LEU A 326 -5.03 -4.41 31.41
CA LEU A 326 -4.80 -2.99 31.62
C LEU A 326 -6.09 -2.25 31.98
N ASP A 327 -6.07 -1.56 33.12
CA ASP A 327 -7.13 -0.64 33.54
C ASP A 327 -6.79 0.78 33.07
N VAL A 328 -6.91 1.02 31.76
CA VAL A 328 -6.62 2.32 31.14
C VAL A 328 -7.82 2.75 30.31
N THR A 329 -8.32 3.95 30.57
CA THR A 329 -9.34 4.58 29.73
C THR A 329 -8.71 5.14 28.45
N PRO A 330 -9.09 4.67 27.26
CA PRO A 330 -8.60 5.22 26.01
C PRO A 330 -9.13 6.64 25.78
N LYS A 331 -8.48 7.41 24.90
CA LYS A 331 -8.92 8.75 24.52
C LYS A 331 -8.83 8.95 23.02
N ILE A 332 -9.93 9.40 22.42
CA ILE A 332 -9.96 9.79 21.00
C ILE A 332 -10.25 11.29 20.92
N LEU A 333 -9.44 12.02 20.16
CA LEU A 333 -9.63 13.44 19.89
C LEU A 333 -9.80 13.65 18.39
N ILE A 334 -10.90 14.29 18.00
CA ILE A 334 -11.11 14.76 16.62
C ILE A 334 -10.77 16.26 16.61
N VAL A 335 -9.80 16.64 15.77
CA VAL A 335 -9.27 18.01 15.63
C VAL A 335 -9.71 18.63 14.32
#